data_AF-A0A378AL75-F1
#
_entry.id   AF-A0A378AL75-F1
#
_cell.length_a   1.000
_cell.length_b   1.000
_cell.length_c   1.000
_cell.angle_alpha   90.00
_cell.angle_beta   90.00
_cell.angle_gamma   90.00
#
_symmetry.space_group_name_H-M   'P 1'
#
loop_
_entity.id
_entity.type
_entity.pdbx_description
1 polymer ?
#
loop_
_entity_poly.entity_id
_entity_poly.type
_entity_poly.pdbx_seq_one_letter_code
_entity_poly.pdbx_strand_id
1 'polypeptide(L)' 'MQLLVEKKEPSREALIEMIQVLWQEDHVDLAVELALDVLSLPKEYG' A
#
# COMPACT_ATOMS: atom_id res chain seq x y z
N MET A 1 6.14 26.40 8.30
CA MET A 1 5.15 25.31 8.19
C MET A 1 5.84 24.03 8.63
N GLN A 2 5.65 23.56 9.86
CA GLN A 2 6.16 22.27 10.31
C GLN A 2 4.99 21.29 10.23
N LEU A 3 4.91 20.49 9.16
CA LEU A 3 3.90 19.44 9.05
C LEU A 3 4.30 18.31 10.02
N LEU A 4 3.61 18.22 11.15
CA LEU A 4 3.52 17.00 11.92
C LEU A 4 2.69 16.03 11.07
N VAL A 5 3.33 15.30 10.16
CA VAL A 5 2.70 14.17 9.49
C VAL A 5 2.49 13.11 10.57
N GLU A 6 1.28 13.04 11.10
CA GLU A 6 0.84 11.87 11.84
C GLU A 6 1.10 10.67 10.94
N LYS A 7 1.96 9.75 11.39
CA LYS A 7 2.26 8.49 10.71
C LYS A 7 1.02 7.58 10.80
N LYS A 8 -0.03 7.95 10.07
CA LYS A 8 -1.18 7.11 9.86
C LYS A 8 -0.78 6.04 8.86
N GLU A 9 -1.00 4.78 9.21
CA GLU A 9 -0.82 3.72 8.24
C GLU A 9 -1.75 3.96 7.05
N PRO A 10 -1.25 3.76 5.81
CA PRO A 10 -2.06 3.92 4.61
C PRO A 10 -3.26 2.96 4.68
N SER A 11 -4.42 3.41 4.18
CA SER A 11 -5.58 2.52 4.07
C SER A 11 -5.31 1.42 3.05
N ARG A 12 -6.12 0.37 3.07
CA ARG A 12 -6.03 -0.73 2.10
C ARG A 12 -6.15 -0.22 0.66
N GLU A 13 -6.99 0.76 0.43
CA GLU A 13 -7.20 1.41 -0.88
C GLU A 13 -5.95 2.16 -1.32
N ALA A 14 -5.33 2.93 -0.42
CA ALA A 14 -4.08 3.64 -0.72
C ALA A 14 -2.93 2.67 -1.04
N LEU A 15 -2.86 1.54 -0.33
CA LEU A 15 -1.89 0.48 -0.63
C LEU A 15 -2.11 -0.13 -2.02
N ILE A 16 -3.38 -0.34 -2.43
CA ILE A 16 -3.71 -0.83 -3.77
C ILE A 16 -3.29 0.17 -4.85
N GLU A 17 -3.51 1.46 -4.64
CA GLU A 17 -3.06 2.50 -5.57
C GLU A 17 -1.53 2.53 -5.68
N MET A 18 -0.81 2.42 -4.55
CA MET A 18 0.65 2.34 -4.55
C MET A 18 1.16 1.13 -5.34
N ILE A 19 0.54 -0.05 -5.19
CA ILE A 19 0.87 -1.24 -5.98
C ILE A 19 0.73 -0.97 -7.48
N GLN A 20 -0.35 -0.30 -7.90
CA GLN A 20 -0.59 0.01 -9.31
C GLN A 20 0.45 0.98 -9.89
N VAL A 21 0.84 2.02 -9.13
CA VAL A 21 1.89 2.95 -9.55
C VAL A 21 3.23 2.22 -9.70
N LEU A 22 3.61 1.42 -8.70
CA LEU A 22 4.85 0.65 -8.73
C LEU A 22 4.89 -0.31 -9.93
N TRP A 23 3.77 -0.96 -10.24
CA TRP A 23 3.66 -1.82 -11.42
C TRP A 23 3.85 -1.05 -12.73
N GLN A 24 3.28 0.16 -12.85
CA GLN A 24 3.42 0.99 -14.04
C GLN A 24 4.83 1.57 -14.21
N GLU A 25 5.52 1.80 -13.10
CA GLU A 25 6.90 2.32 -13.07
C GLU A 25 7.96 1.20 -13.17
N ASP A 26 7.58 -0.02 -13.54
CA ASP A 26 8.45 -1.20 -13.68
C ASP A 26 9.13 -1.64 -12.36
N HIS A 27 8.63 -1.17 -11.22
CA HIS A 27 9.02 -1.62 -9.87
C HIS A 27 8.26 -2.90 -9.48
N VAL A 28 8.35 -3.92 -10.34
CA VAL A 28 7.54 -5.14 -10.26
C VAL A 28 7.76 -5.90 -8.96
N ASP A 29 9.02 -6.07 -8.53
CA ASP A 29 9.34 -6.82 -7.31
C ASP A 29 8.66 -6.19 -6.08
N LEU A 30 8.76 -4.88 -5.95
CA LEU A 30 8.17 -4.13 -4.83
C LEU A 30 6.63 -4.10 -4.90
N ALA A 31 6.06 -4.01 -6.11
CA ALA A 31 4.61 -4.08 -6.31
C ALA A 31 4.05 -5.45 -5.86
N VAL A 32 4.78 -6.53 -6.16
CA VAL A 32 4.40 -7.89 -5.77
C VAL A 32 4.53 -8.09 -4.26
N GLU A 33 5.64 -7.67 -3.65
CA GLU A 33 5.83 -7.74 -2.20
C GLU A 33 4.69 -7.03 -1.45
N LEU A 34 4.38 -5.79 -1.85
CA LEU A 34 3.31 -5.02 -1.23
C LEU A 34 1.93 -5.65 -1.44
N ALA A 35 1.68 -6.28 -2.59
CA ALA A 35 0.44 -7.00 -2.85
C ALA A 35 0.29 -8.24 -1.94
N LEU A 36 1.37 -8.97 -1.68
CA LEU A 36 1.37 -10.09 -0.75
C LEU A 36 1.05 -9.63 0.68
N ASP A 37 1.64 -8.52 1.12
CA ASP A 37 1.35 -7.92 2.42
C ASP A 37 -0.14 -7.56 2.54
N VAL A 38 -0.70 -6.88 1.54
CA VAL A 38 -2.13 -6.49 1.50
C VAL A 38 -3.08 -7.68 1.50
N LEU A 39 -2.71 -8.79 0.84
CA LEU A 39 -3.51 -10.02 0.82
C LEU A 39 -3.40 -10.83 2.11
N SER A 40 -2.28 -10.69 2.83
CA SER A 40 -2.02 -11.36 4.11
C SER A 40 -2.73 -10.66 5.27
N LEU A 41 -3.12 -9.40 5.11
CA LEU A 41 -3.98 -8.70 6.07
C LEU A 41 -5.32 -9.43 6.19
N PRO A 42 -5.78 -9.71 7.43
CA PRO A 42 -7.09 -10.30 7.64
C PRO A 42 -8.13 -9.39 6.99
N LYS A 43 -8.96 -9.96 6.12
CA LYS A 43 -10.14 -9.25 5.63
C LYS A 43 -10.97 -8.90 6.85
N GLU A 44 -11.24 -7.61 7.07
CA GLU A 44 -12.27 -7.19 8.01
C GLU A 44 -13.59 -7.77 7.49
N TYR A 45 -13.96 -8.95 8.00
CA TYR A 45 -15.30 -9.51 7.81
C TYR A 45 -16.21 -8.72 8.75
N GLY A 46 -16.87 -7.71 8.21
CA GLY A 46 -17.98 -7.02 8.89
C GLY A 46 -19.19 -7.92 9.08
#